data_AF-A0A2I1HUW0-F1
#
_entry.id   AF-A0A2I1HUW0-F1
#
_cell.length_a   1.000
_cell.length_b   1.000
_cell.length_c   1.000
_cell.angle_alpha   90.00
_cell.angle_beta   90.00
_cell.angle_gamma   90.00
#
_symmetry.space_group_name_H-M   'P 1'
#
loop_
_entity.id
_entity.type
_entity.pdbx_description
1 polymer ?
#
loop_
_entity_poly.entity_id
_entity_poly.type
_entity_poly.pdbx_seq_one_letter_code
_entity_poly.pdbx_strand_id
1 'polypeptide(L)'
;MTLSENEWNLLFTPVIKLVKQICGLPRSYPTSAIYHRYILGINNPWDQICANQITAFLYLINSNSPASRSIMIRCRTAQLRLAIHDNIFEHESGSLFLGHQEAKSNLSLHNIIIARKLNIVIQQDYINRSTWTISGGNMPIREIFITHRCLNLLRKIGTANSYPLIYASQLMLPYGHIMSWACYRFIAGLSAKGRIAKWFQLLTRWIKGISAPEMSRYSLFNFLSNILQPVSEDKRKHPYVIIKDKNNEVSVGFVKKRTQIKKNEEKIECLIIEVCNIEICPDNSQKAIIQKQECPKMITITQHSALVLPIFNRLSTGAITHIDWYYIVESLNRNKNISANSDIQQQWEKTPTINLNGDNLDIN
;
A
#
# COMPACT_ATOMS: atom_id res chain seq x y z
N MET A 1 -17.64 17.78 13.66
CA MET A 1 -18.81 17.36 12.86
C MET A 1 -19.14 18.56 11.96
N THR A 2 -19.05 18.42 10.64
CA THR A 2 -19.40 19.50 9.70
C THR A 2 -20.84 19.28 9.22
N LEU A 3 -21.67 20.32 9.34
CA LEU A 3 -23.03 20.30 8.80
C LEU A 3 -22.96 20.38 7.27
N SER A 4 -23.83 19.62 6.61
CA SER A 4 -24.06 19.66 5.17
C SER A 4 -24.86 20.89 4.76
N GLU A 5 -24.82 21.23 3.47
CA GLU A 5 -25.62 22.31 2.88
C GLU A 5 -27.10 22.19 3.21
N ASN A 6 -27.66 20.97 3.14
CA ASN A 6 -29.07 20.72 3.48
C ASN A 6 -29.37 21.00 4.96
N GLU A 7 -28.47 20.62 5.86
CA GLU A 7 -28.63 20.89 7.30
C GLU A 7 -28.56 22.41 7.57
N TRP A 8 -27.67 23.13 6.89
CA TRP A 8 -27.62 24.59 6.95
C TRP A 8 -28.88 25.26 6.39
N ASN A 9 -29.39 24.78 5.26
CA ASN A 9 -30.63 25.27 4.66
C ASN A 9 -31.83 25.06 5.60
N LEU A 10 -31.90 23.91 6.29
CA LEU A 10 -32.93 23.65 7.29
C LEU A 10 -32.82 24.59 8.50
N LEU A 11 -31.61 24.79 9.02
CA LEU A 11 -31.36 25.71 10.13
C LEU A 11 -31.70 27.16 9.80
N PHE A 12 -31.42 27.61 8.57
CA PHE A 12 -31.70 28.98 8.14
C PHE A 12 -33.10 29.21 7.58
N THR A 13 -33.89 28.15 7.38
CA THR A 13 -35.27 28.28 6.88
C THR A 13 -36.13 29.26 7.69
N PRO A 14 -36.11 29.28 9.04
CA PRO A 14 -36.85 30.26 9.83
C PRO A 14 -36.41 31.70 9.57
N VAL A 15 -35.11 31.94 9.41
CA VAL A 15 -34.55 33.27 9.12
C VAL A 15 -35.01 33.76 7.76
N ILE A 16 -34.96 32.89 6.74
CA ILE A 16 -35.46 33.23 5.40
C ILE A 16 -36.95 33.55 5.40
N LYS A 17 -37.76 32.83 6.21
CA LYS A 17 -39.19 33.15 6.37
C LYS A 17 -39.40 34.53 7.00
N LEU A 18 -38.61 34.87 8.01
CA LEU A 18 -38.66 36.19 8.66
C LEU A 18 -38.27 37.30 7.68
N VAL A 19 -37.19 37.11 6.92
CA VAL A 19 -36.76 38.07 5.88
C VAL A 19 -37.89 38.31 4.87
N LYS A 20 -38.50 37.24 4.34
CA LYS A 20 -39.63 37.38 3.41
C LYS A 20 -40.77 38.19 4.01
N GLN A 21 -41.09 37.96 5.28
CA GLN A 21 -42.13 38.69 5.99
C GLN A 21 -41.79 40.18 6.15
N ILE A 22 -40.56 40.52 6.54
CA ILE A 22 -40.10 41.91 6.70
C ILE A 22 -40.13 42.65 5.36
N CYS A 23 -39.74 41.98 4.28
CA CYS A 23 -39.74 42.55 2.93
C CYS A 23 -41.13 42.53 2.24
N GLY A 24 -42.19 42.06 2.90
CA GLY A 24 -43.53 41.96 2.30
C GLY A 24 -43.63 40.94 1.16
N LEU A 25 -42.72 39.98 1.08
CA LEU A 25 -42.66 38.98 0.01
C LEU A 25 -43.55 37.76 0.31
N PRO A 26 -44.15 37.13 -0.72
CA PRO A 26 -44.93 35.92 -0.54
C PRO A 26 -44.05 34.76 -0.07
N ARG A 27 -44.61 33.82 0.70
CA ARG A 27 -43.87 32.64 1.21
C ARG A 27 -43.24 31.81 0.09
N SER A 28 -43.91 31.74 -1.06
CA SER A 28 -43.46 31.05 -2.28
C SER A 28 -42.34 31.77 -3.05
N TYR A 29 -41.95 32.99 -2.63
CA TYR A 29 -40.91 33.74 -3.32
C TYR A 29 -39.59 32.94 -3.38
N PRO A 30 -38.90 32.85 -4.53
CA PRO A 30 -37.70 32.04 -4.66
C PRO A 30 -36.59 32.49 -3.70
N THR A 31 -36.02 31.55 -2.94
CA THR A 31 -34.91 31.87 -2.01
C THR A 31 -33.65 32.31 -2.75
N SER A 32 -33.42 31.79 -3.96
CA SER A 32 -32.32 32.22 -4.83
C SER A 32 -32.38 33.70 -5.20
N ALA A 33 -33.58 34.25 -5.39
CA ALA A 33 -33.77 35.68 -5.67
C ALA A 33 -33.43 36.55 -4.46
N ILE A 34 -33.63 36.06 -3.23
CA ILE A 34 -33.23 36.76 -2.01
C ILE A 34 -31.70 36.89 -1.93
N TYR A 35 -30.98 35.87 -2.37
CA TYR A 35 -29.52 35.89 -2.37
C TYR A 35 -28.91 36.69 -3.52
N HIS A 36 -29.70 37.01 -4.55
CA HIS A 36 -29.21 37.72 -5.71
C HIS A 36 -28.83 39.17 -5.36
N ARG A 37 -27.60 39.56 -5.72
CA ARG A 37 -26.99 40.86 -5.40
C ARG A 37 -27.85 42.07 -5.79
N TYR A 38 -28.58 41.98 -6.90
CA TYR A 38 -29.38 43.09 -7.44
C TYR A 38 -30.85 43.09 -6.99
N ILE A 39 -31.26 42.17 -6.12
CA ILE A 39 -32.64 42.11 -5.60
C ILE A 39 -32.64 42.48 -4.12
N LEU A 40 -32.16 41.56 -3.27
CA LEU A 40 -32.03 41.79 -1.82
C LEU A 40 -30.57 41.64 -1.36
N GLY A 41 -29.75 40.89 -2.10
CA GLY A 41 -28.31 40.76 -1.86
C GLY A 41 -27.94 40.17 -0.50
N ILE A 42 -28.81 39.35 0.09
CA ILE A 42 -28.47 38.68 1.35
C ILE A 42 -27.44 37.60 1.06
N ASN A 43 -26.36 37.58 1.83
CA ASN A 43 -25.35 36.55 1.67
C ASN A 43 -25.92 35.18 2.05
N ASN A 44 -25.73 34.19 1.19
CA ASN A 44 -26.02 32.82 1.51
C ASN A 44 -25.08 32.34 2.64
N PRO A 45 -25.60 31.92 3.80
CA PRO A 45 -24.77 31.47 4.92
C PRO A 45 -23.84 30.31 4.56
N TRP A 46 -24.31 29.39 3.71
CA TRP A 46 -23.49 28.26 3.25
C TRP A 46 -22.28 28.73 2.47
N ASP A 47 -22.46 29.70 1.56
CA ASP A 47 -21.38 30.23 0.74
C ASP A 47 -20.33 30.97 1.58
N GLN A 48 -20.78 31.74 2.58
CA GLN A 48 -19.88 32.39 3.54
C GLN A 48 -19.05 31.38 4.35
N ILE A 49 -19.69 30.31 4.83
CA ILE A 49 -19.00 29.26 5.59
C ILE A 49 -17.97 28.55 4.70
N CYS A 50 -18.36 28.21 3.46
CA CYS A 50 -17.45 27.59 2.50
C CYS A 50 -16.24 28.49 2.21
N ALA A 51 -16.48 29.78 1.97
CA ALA A 51 -15.42 30.76 1.73
C ALA A 51 -14.47 30.87 2.94
N ASN A 52 -15.01 30.97 4.15
CA ASN A 52 -14.21 31.06 5.38
C ASN A 52 -13.40 29.78 5.63
N GLN A 53 -14.00 28.59 5.43
CA GLN A 53 -13.32 27.31 5.62
C GLN A 53 -12.20 27.11 4.60
N ILE A 54 -12.43 27.42 3.33
CA ILE A 54 -11.41 27.30 2.28
C ILE A 54 -10.28 28.30 2.54
N THR A 55 -10.60 29.55 2.87
CA THR A 55 -9.60 30.59 3.14
C THR A 55 -8.72 30.21 4.33
N ALA A 56 -9.32 29.78 5.45
CA ALA A 56 -8.58 29.33 6.62
C ALA A 56 -7.72 28.09 6.31
N PHE A 57 -8.24 27.17 5.51
CA PHE A 57 -7.52 25.97 5.09
C PHE A 57 -6.30 26.29 4.24
N LEU A 58 -6.45 27.15 3.23
CA LEU A 58 -5.36 27.58 2.35
C LEU A 58 -4.30 28.35 3.14
N TYR A 59 -4.72 29.26 4.03
CA TYR A 59 -3.81 29.98 4.91
C TYR A 59 -3.01 29.01 5.79
N LEU A 60 -3.68 28.01 6.39
CA LEU A 60 -3.01 27.06 7.27
C LEU A 60 -2.06 26.13 6.52
N ILE A 61 -2.42 25.64 5.33
CA ILE A 61 -1.53 24.79 4.52
C ILE A 61 -0.24 25.53 4.14
N ASN A 62 -0.34 26.82 3.84
CA ASN A 62 0.81 27.65 3.47
C ASN A 62 1.60 28.18 4.69
N SER A 63 1.11 27.92 5.90
CA SER A 63 1.80 28.31 7.14
C SER A 63 2.77 27.23 7.62
N ASN A 64 3.84 27.63 8.31
CA ASN A 64 4.79 26.70 8.96
C ASN A 64 4.40 26.37 10.42
N SER A 65 3.09 26.35 10.72
CA SER A 65 2.60 26.11 12.08
C SER A 65 2.46 24.61 12.41
N PRO A 66 2.43 24.22 13.70
CA PRO A 66 2.05 22.85 14.09
C PRO A 66 0.66 22.43 13.61
N ALA A 67 -0.26 23.40 13.47
CA ALA A 67 -1.59 23.19 12.90
C ALA A 67 -1.50 22.82 11.41
N SER A 68 -0.61 23.46 10.64
CA SER A 68 -0.32 23.10 9.25
C SER A 68 0.14 21.65 9.13
N ARG A 69 1.13 21.24 9.92
CA ARG A 69 1.63 19.85 9.93
C ARG A 69 0.51 18.85 10.22
N SER A 70 -0.37 19.18 11.17
CA SER A 70 -1.53 18.34 11.50
C SER A 70 -2.52 18.23 10.34
N ILE A 71 -2.75 19.32 9.60
CA ILE A 71 -3.60 19.33 8.40
C ILE A 71 -2.97 18.51 7.28
N MET A 72 -1.66 18.64 7.05
CA MET A 72 -0.94 17.84 6.05
C MET A 72 -1.03 16.34 6.36
N ILE A 73 -0.85 15.95 7.63
CA ILE A 73 -1.02 14.55 8.07
C ILE A 73 -2.44 14.07 7.83
N ARG A 74 -3.47 14.89 8.09
CA ARG A 74 -4.88 14.54 7.82
C ARG A 74 -5.15 14.38 6.34
N CYS A 75 -4.57 15.23 5.48
CA CYS A 75 -4.66 15.09 4.03
C CYS A 75 -4.00 13.78 3.56
N ARG A 76 -2.80 13.47 4.08
CA ARG A 76 -2.09 12.22 3.76
C ARG A 76 -2.85 10.99 4.25
N THR A 77 -3.43 11.06 5.44
CA THR A 77 -4.28 9.98 5.99
C THR A 77 -5.51 9.76 5.11
N ALA A 78 -6.16 10.83 4.63
CA ALA A 78 -7.27 10.72 3.69
C ALA A 78 -6.83 10.10 2.35
N GLN A 79 -5.67 10.51 1.83
CA GLN A 79 -5.10 9.97 0.61
C GLN A 79 -4.92 8.45 0.69
N LEU A 80 -4.35 7.96 1.80
CA LEU A 80 -4.15 6.53 2.04
C LEU A 80 -5.47 5.77 2.20
N ARG A 81 -6.44 6.31 2.95
CA ARG A 81 -7.76 5.67 3.14
C ARG A 81 -8.58 5.57 1.85
N LEU A 82 -8.43 6.54 0.96
CA LEU A 82 -9.10 6.55 -0.34
C LEU A 82 -8.29 5.82 -1.42
N ALA A 83 -7.13 5.25 -1.08
CA ALA A 83 -6.19 4.60 -2.00
C ALA A 83 -5.85 5.48 -3.22
N ILE A 84 -5.66 6.78 -2.99
CA ILE A 84 -5.26 7.73 -4.04
C ILE A 84 -3.73 7.64 -4.18
N HIS A 85 -3.26 7.28 -5.36
CA HIS A 85 -1.83 7.21 -5.63
C HIS A 85 -1.23 8.58 -6.01
N ASP A 86 -2.02 9.41 -6.70
CA ASP A 86 -1.64 10.77 -7.09
C ASP A 86 -1.89 11.82 -6.00
N ASN A 87 -1.48 13.06 -6.31
CA ASN A 87 -1.70 14.22 -5.47
C ASN A 87 -3.19 14.44 -5.16
N ILE A 88 -3.55 14.38 -3.88
CA ILE A 88 -4.93 14.56 -3.39
C ILE A 88 -5.50 15.95 -3.72
N PHE A 89 -4.66 16.98 -3.85
CA PHE A 89 -5.10 18.34 -4.17
C PHE A 89 -5.50 18.50 -5.64
N GLU A 90 -4.80 17.80 -6.53
CA GLU A 90 -4.96 17.86 -8.00
C GLU A 90 -5.86 16.75 -8.57
N HIS A 91 -6.20 15.75 -7.76
CA HIS A 91 -7.00 14.61 -8.19
C HIS A 91 -8.39 14.98 -8.75
N GLU A 92 -8.91 14.16 -9.66
CA GLU A 92 -10.16 14.42 -10.38
C GLU A 92 -11.38 14.59 -9.43
N SER A 93 -12.22 15.59 -9.70
CA SER A 93 -13.36 15.96 -8.85
C SER A 93 -14.38 14.82 -8.71
N GLY A 94 -14.73 14.17 -9.83
CA GLY A 94 -15.71 13.08 -9.88
C GLY A 94 -15.37 11.91 -8.95
N SER A 95 -14.08 11.58 -8.82
CA SER A 95 -13.61 10.49 -7.97
C SER A 95 -13.47 10.90 -6.50
N LEU A 96 -13.17 12.17 -6.20
CA LEU A 96 -13.04 12.69 -4.83
C LEU A 96 -14.38 12.72 -4.07
N PHE A 97 -15.51 12.94 -4.77
CA PHE A 97 -16.83 12.95 -4.14
C PHE A 97 -17.22 11.63 -3.47
N LEU A 98 -16.58 10.52 -3.85
CA LEU A 98 -16.74 9.20 -3.24
C LEU A 98 -16.21 9.13 -1.79
N GLY A 99 -15.39 10.09 -1.39
CA GLY A 99 -14.84 10.25 -0.03
C GLY A 99 -15.76 10.98 0.95
N HIS A 100 -17.01 11.30 0.60
CA HIS A 100 -17.90 12.11 1.44
C HIS A 100 -18.09 11.56 2.87
N GLN A 101 -18.08 10.24 3.05
CA GLN A 101 -18.16 9.64 4.39
C GLN A 101 -16.87 9.87 5.20
N GLU A 102 -15.71 9.69 4.60
CA GLU A 102 -14.42 9.99 5.25
C GLU A 102 -14.30 11.48 5.57
N ALA A 103 -14.83 12.34 4.69
CA ALA A 103 -14.84 13.79 4.87
C ALA A 103 -15.64 14.24 6.10
N LYS A 104 -16.67 13.48 6.53
CA LYS A 104 -17.39 13.78 7.79
C LYS A 104 -16.47 13.72 9.01
N SER A 105 -15.47 12.84 8.98
CA SER A 105 -14.48 12.65 10.05
C SER A 105 -13.21 13.50 9.86
N ASN A 106 -12.95 13.96 8.64
CA ASN A 106 -11.72 14.65 8.27
C ASN A 106 -12.04 15.99 7.59
N LEU A 107 -11.98 17.07 8.38
CA LEU A 107 -12.25 18.43 7.92
C LEU A 107 -11.34 18.85 6.75
N SER A 108 -10.09 18.41 6.73
CA SER A 108 -9.15 18.76 5.65
C SER A 108 -9.60 18.18 4.31
N LEU A 109 -10.03 16.92 4.29
CA LEU A 109 -10.63 16.31 3.10
C LEU A 109 -11.95 16.99 2.72
N HIS A 110 -12.77 17.36 3.70
CA HIS A 110 -14.01 18.08 3.45
C HIS A 110 -13.77 19.42 2.74
N ASN A 111 -12.78 20.19 3.18
CA ASN A 111 -12.42 21.47 2.56
C ASN A 111 -11.93 21.28 1.11
N ILE A 112 -11.14 20.24 0.83
CA ILE A 112 -10.73 19.91 -0.54
C ILE A 112 -11.96 19.59 -1.40
N ILE A 113 -12.90 18.79 -0.89
CA ILE A 113 -14.12 18.43 -1.62
C ILE A 113 -15.00 19.66 -1.88
N ILE A 114 -15.18 20.55 -0.90
CA ILE A 114 -15.96 21.80 -1.08
C ILE A 114 -15.29 22.69 -2.11
N ALA A 115 -13.96 22.91 -2.02
CA ALA A 115 -13.23 23.70 -3.00
C ALA A 115 -13.46 23.16 -4.41
N ARG A 116 -13.41 21.83 -4.60
CA ARG A 116 -13.71 21.19 -5.88
C ARG A 116 -15.17 21.35 -6.33
N LYS A 117 -16.16 21.31 -5.42
CA LYS A 117 -17.56 21.61 -5.77
C LYS A 117 -17.74 23.04 -6.27
N LEU A 118 -16.94 23.97 -5.76
CA LEU A 118 -16.92 25.37 -6.17
C LEU A 118 -15.99 25.63 -7.38
N ASN A 119 -15.51 24.59 -8.06
CA ASN A 119 -14.55 24.67 -9.16
C ASN A 119 -13.22 25.37 -8.82
N ILE A 120 -12.84 25.38 -7.54
CA ILE A 120 -11.53 25.87 -7.08
C ILE A 120 -10.57 24.68 -7.06
N VAL A 121 -9.54 24.73 -7.90
CA VAL A 121 -8.48 23.71 -7.96
C VAL A 121 -7.29 24.18 -7.14
N ILE A 122 -6.95 23.42 -6.11
CA ILE A 122 -5.74 23.64 -5.31
C ILE A 122 -4.59 22.93 -6.03
N GLN A 123 -3.59 23.68 -6.44
CA GLN A 123 -2.39 23.16 -7.10
C GLN A 123 -1.22 23.20 -6.14
N GLN A 124 -0.32 22.22 -6.28
CA GLN A 124 0.93 22.23 -5.54
C GLN A 124 2.05 22.82 -6.40
N ASP A 125 3.02 23.46 -5.75
CA ASP A 125 4.24 23.91 -6.44
C ASP A 125 4.90 22.76 -7.20
N TYR A 126 5.36 23.07 -8.41
CA TYR A 126 5.98 22.11 -9.32
C TYR A 126 7.12 21.32 -8.67
N ILE A 127 7.95 22.00 -7.85
CA ILE A 127 9.09 21.40 -7.14
C ILE A 127 8.64 20.29 -6.19
N ASN A 128 7.49 20.47 -5.54
CA ASN A 128 6.99 19.57 -4.52
C ASN A 128 5.96 18.57 -5.04
N ARG A 129 5.64 18.57 -6.33
CA ARG A 129 4.56 17.75 -6.89
C ARG A 129 4.77 16.25 -6.67
N SER A 130 6.02 15.80 -6.69
CA SER A 130 6.40 14.40 -6.44
C SER A 130 6.27 13.97 -4.98
N THR A 131 6.17 14.91 -4.04
CA THR A 131 6.09 14.59 -2.60
C THR A 131 4.77 13.90 -2.23
N TRP A 132 3.70 14.20 -2.96
CA TRP A 132 2.38 13.60 -2.72
C TRP A 132 2.12 12.37 -3.59
N THR A 133 2.86 12.16 -4.67
CA THR A 133 2.74 10.94 -5.47
C THR A 133 3.33 9.75 -4.72
N ILE A 134 2.55 8.68 -4.59
CA ILE A 134 3.01 7.42 -4.00
C ILE A 134 3.58 6.60 -5.14
N SER A 135 4.90 6.61 -5.34
CA SER A 135 5.55 5.84 -6.40
C SER A 135 5.73 4.36 -6.00
N GLY A 136 5.99 3.49 -7.00
CA GLY A 136 6.37 2.09 -6.76
C GLY A 136 5.41 1.02 -7.29
N GLY A 137 4.37 1.39 -8.04
CA GLY A 137 3.50 0.42 -8.69
C GLY A 137 2.91 0.93 -9.99
N ASN A 138 2.58 -0.01 -10.89
CA ASN A 138 2.10 0.29 -12.23
C ASN A 138 0.57 0.25 -12.34
N MET A 139 -0.12 -0.29 -11.32
CA MET A 139 -1.54 -0.59 -11.42
C MET A 139 -2.30 -0.16 -10.15
N PRO A 140 -2.76 1.10 -10.08
CA PRO A 140 -3.51 1.62 -8.93
C PRO A 140 -4.80 0.83 -8.70
N ILE A 141 -5.00 0.28 -7.50
CA ILE A 141 -6.20 -0.51 -7.17
C ILE A 141 -7.46 0.33 -7.32
N ARG A 142 -7.37 1.61 -6.98
CA ARG A 142 -8.51 2.52 -7.09
C ARG A 142 -9.07 2.58 -8.51
N GLU A 143 -8.21 2.67 -9.53
CA GLU A 143 -8.63 2.73 -10.94
C GLU A 143 -9.31 1.44 -11.40
N ILE A 144 -8.79 0.28 -10.95
CA ILE A 144 -9.41 -1.02 -11.20
C ILE A 144 -10.83 -1.04 -10.63
N PHE A 145 -11.01 -0.56 -9.40
CA PHE A 145 -12.30 -0.55 -8.73
C PHE A 145 -13.28 0.48 -9.33
N ILE A 146 -12.78 1.60 -9.86
CA ILE A 146 -13.56 2.58 -10.64
C ILE A 146 -14.06 1.91 -11.93
N THR A 147 -13.15 1.30 -12.69
CA THR A 147 -13.45 0.62 -13.96
C THR A 147 -14.51 -0.46 -13.80
N HIS A 148 -14.43 -1.26 -12.74
CA HIS A 148 -15.40 -2.32 -12.44
C HIS A 148 -16.61 -1.87 -11.60
N ARG A 149 -16.81 -0.57 -11.37
CA ARG A 149 -17.92 0.01 -10.57
C ARG A 149 -18.09 -0.63 -9.17
N CYS A 150 -16.99 -1.07 -8.56
CA CYS A 150 -16.98 -1.82 -7.29
C CYS A 150 -16.42 -1.02 -6.11
N LEU A 151 -16.44 0.31 -6.20
CA LEU A 151 -15.84 1.24 -5.23
C LEU A 151 -16.26 1.05 -3.76
N ASN A 152 -17.48 0.56 -3.51
CA ASN A 152 -17.95 0.24 -2.15
C ASN A 152 -17.06 -0.79 -1.44
N LEU A 153 -16.40 -1.66 -2.20
CA LEU A 153 -15.48 -2.67 -1.68
C LEU A 153 -14.08 -2.10 -1.41
N LEU A 154 -13.69 -0.98 -2.04
CA LEU A 154 -12.40 -0.32 -1.79
C LEU A 154 -12.29 0.12 -0.32
N ARG A 155 -13.40 0.61 0.26
CA ARG A 155 -13.46 0.98 1.68
C ARG A 155 -13.21 -0.18 2.64
N LYS A 156 -13.39 -1.42 2.18
CA LYS A 156 -13.15 -2.65 2.97
C LYS A 156 -11.70 -3.13 2.87
N ILE A 157 -10.91 -2.55 1.98
CA ILE A 157 -9.46 -2.74 1.98
C ILE A 157 -8.96 -2.01 3.21
N GLY A 158 -8.70 -2.77 4.27
CA GLY A 158 -8.27 -2.21 5.54
C GLY A 158 -7.00 -1.42 5.35
N THR A 159 -6.93 -0.23 5.93
CA THR A 159 -5.69 0.50 6.14
C THR A 159 -4.91 -0.16 7.27
N ALA A 160 -4.46 -1.38 7.03
CA ALA A 160 -3.46 -1.98 7.91
C ALA A 160 -2.22 -1.10 7.88
N ASN A 161 -1.80 -0.62 9.06
CA ASN A 161 -0.68 0.32 9.17
C ASN A 161 0.63 -0.25 8.63
N SER A 162 0.81 -1.58 8.67
CA SER A 162 2.07 -2.22 8.25
C SER A 162 2.17 -2.45 6.73
N TYR A 163 1.05 -2.53 6.01
CA TYR A 163 1.06 -2.76 4.57
C TYR A 163 -0.15 -2.13 3.87
N PRO A 164 -0.14 -0.80 3.65
CA PRO A 164 -1.21 -0.12 2.95
C PRO A 164 -1.22 -0.56 1.48
N LEU A 165 -2.36 -1.13 1.09
CA LEU A 165 -2.55 -1.68 -0.25
C LEU A 165 -3.09 -0.59 -1.19
N ILE A 166 -2.24 -0.12 -2.11
CA ILE A 166 -2.50 0.99 -3.04
C ILE A 166 -2.42 0.50 -4.48
N TYR A 167 -1.49 -0.41 -4.77
CA TYR A 167 -1.25 -0.97 -6.10
C TYR A 167 -1.55 -2.46 -6.15
N ALA A 168 -2.12 -2.91 -7.26
CA ALA A 168 -2.39 -4.33 -7.49
C ALA A 168 -1.08 -5.13 -7.63
N SER A 169 -0.02 -4.50 -8.14
CA SER A 169 1.32 -5.07 -8.20
C SER A 169 1.87 -5.47 -6.82
N GLN A 170 1.42 -4.85 -5.74
CA GLN A 170 1.80 -5.23 -4.37
C GLN A 170 1.27 -6.61 -3.95
N LEU A 171 0.30 -7.17 -4.68
CA LEU A 171 -0.20 -8.54 -4.50
C LEU A 171 0.45 -9.53 -5.47
N MET A 172 1.22 -9.05 -6.45
CA MET A 172 1.88 -9.90 -7.42
C MET A 172 3.21 -10.38 -6.85
N LEU A 173 3.39 -11.68 -6.93
CA LEU A 173 4.66 -12.36 -6.72
C LEU A 173 5.37 -12.49 -8.08
N PRO A 174 6.67 -12.81 -8.08
CA PRO A 174 7.41 -13.08 -9.32
C PRO A 174 6.73 -14.18 -10.14
N TYR A 175 6.98 -14.17 -11.45
CA TYR A 175 6.43 -15.14 -12.40
C TYR A 175 4.89 -15.13 -12.51
N GLY A 176 4.24 -14.04 -12.11
CA GLY A 176 2.79 -13.86 -12.26
C GLY A 176 1.94 -14.62 -11.26
N HIS A 177 2.55 -15.17 -10.22
CA HIS A 177 1.81 -15.71 -9.09
C HIS A 177 1.20 -14.58 -8.26
N ILE A 178 0.06 -14.86 -7.61
CA ILE A 178 -0.61 -13.89 -6.74
C ILE A 178 -0.44 -14.36 -5.31
N MET A 179 -0.11 -13.42 -4.43
CA MET A 179 0.00 -13.64 -2.99
C MET A 179 -1.32 -14.23 -2.43
N SER A 180 -1.23 -15.20 -1.52
CA SER A 180 -2.42 -15.75 -0.87
C SER A 180 -3.07 -14.74 0.08
N TRP A 181 -4.36 -14.92 0.38
CA TRP A 181 -5.08 -14.08 1.36
C TRP A 181 -4.42 -14.10 2.75
N ALA A 182 -4.00 -15.29 3.20
CA ALA A 182 -3.34 -15.45 4.48
C ALA A 182 -2.00 -14.73 4.52
N CYS A 183 -1.25 -14.76 3.41
CA CYS A 183 0.00 -14.04 3.25
C CYS A 183 -0.20 -12.52 3.31
N TYR A 184 -1.14 -11.98 2.52
CA TYR A 184 -1.49 -10.55 2.59
C TYR A 184 -1.86 -10.13 4.02
N ARG A 185 -2.74 -10.90 4.67
CA ARG A 185 -3.21 -10.61 6.04
C ARG A 185 -2.06 -10.52 7.03
N PHE A 186 -1.10 -11.44 6.95
CA PHE A 186 0.04 -11.42 7.85
C PHE A 186 0.96 -10.22 7.63
N ILE A 187 1.27 -9.89 6.38
CA ILE A 187 2.09 -8.72 6.04
C ILE A 187 1.38 -7.44 6.51
N ALA A 188 0.05 -7.41 6.38
CA ALA A 188 -0.81 -6.37 6.92
C ALA A 188 -0.94 -6.39 8.47
N GLY A 189 -0.22 -7.27 9.19
CA GLY A 189 -0.29 -7.34 10.66
C GLY A 189 -1.65 -7.82 11.19
N LEU A 190 -2.45 -8.44 10.33
CA LEU A 190 -3.77 -8.97 10.64
C LEU A 190 -3.70 -10.49 10.86
N SER A 191 -4.67 -11.03 11.61
CA SER A 191 -4.77 -12.49 11.79
C SER A 191 -4.93 -13.19 10.44
N ALA A 192 -4.06 -14.13 10.13
CA ALA A 192 -4.12 -14.93 8.90
C ALA A 192 -5.31 -15.92 8.87
N LYS A 193 -6.02 -16.09 9.99
CA LYS A 193 -7.21 -16.95 10.09
C LYS A 193 -8.45 -16.19 9.60
N GLY A 194 -9.31 -16.88 8.83
CA GLY A 194 -10.65 -16.40 8.48
C GLY A 194 -11.03 -16.63 7.01
N ARG A 195 -12.26 -16.23 6.66
CA ARG A 195 -12.77 -16.29 5.29
C ARG A 195 -12.04 -15.30 4.40
N ILE A 196 -11.83 -15.68 3.13
CA ILE A 196 -11.24 -14.80 2.12
C ILE A 196 -12.22 -13.65 1.85
N ALA A 197 -11.73 -12.42 1.86
CA ALA A 197 -12.56 -11.26 1.58
C ALA A 197 -13.01 -11.21 0.11
N LYS A 198 -14.28 -10.83 -0.12
CA LYS A 198 -14.85 -10.71 -1.48
C LYS A 198 -14.07 -9.75 -2.38
N TRP A 199 -13.60 -8.63 -1.82
CA TRP A 199 -12.78 -7.66 -2.57
C TRP A 199 -11.46 -8.28 -3.05
N PHE A 200 -10.86 -9.15 -2.24
CA PHE A 200 -9.60 -9.81 -2.56
C PHE A 200 -9.81 -10.87 -3.66
N GLN A 201 -10.88 -11.65 -3.58
CA GLN A 201 -11.24 -12.62 -4.64
C GLN A 201 -11.48 -11.94 -5.98
N LEU A 202 -12.18 -10.80 -5.99
CA LEU A 202 -12.42 -10.05 -7.22
C LEU A 202 -11.13 -9.45 -7.77
N LEU A 203 -10.33 -8.83 -6.92
CA LEU A 203 -9.06 -8.23 -7.31
C LEU A 203 -8.10 -9.27 -7.88
N THR A 204 -7.93 -10.41 -7.20
CA THR A 204 -7.11 -11.51 -7.72
C THR A 204 -7.62 -12.06 -9.05
N ARG A 205 -8.94 -12.14 -9.26
CA ARG A 205 -9.51 -12.53 -10.55
C ARG A 205 -9.19 -11.53 -11.67
N TRP A 206 -9.20 -10.23 -11.38
CA TRP A 206 -8.85 -9.20 -12.35
C TRP A 206 -7.35 -9.18 -12.67
N ILE A 207 -6.51 -9.42 -11.67
CA ILE A 207 -5.04 -9.46 -11.84
C ILE A 207 -4.59 -10.70 -12.63
N LYS A 208 -5.29 -11.84 -12.53
CA LYS A 208 -4.94 -13.08 -13.25
C LYS A 208 -4.87 -12.95 -14.79
N GLY A 209 -5.41 -11.88 -15.36
CA GLY A 209 -5.35 -11.60 -16.80
C GLY A 209 -4.19 -10.70 -17.23
N ILE A 210 -3.33 -10.26 -16.32
CA ILE A 210 -2.32 -9.23 -16.56
C ILE A 210 -0.93 -9.86 -16.46
N SER A 211 -0.12 -9.71 -17.51
CA SER A 211 1.28 -10.14 -17.51
C SER A 211 2.05 -9.42 -16.39
N ALA A 212 2.65 -10.19 -15.48
CA ALA A 212 3.37 -9.63 -14.36
C ALA A 212 4.71 -9.03 -14.80
N PRO A 213 5.12 -7.88 -14.24
CA PRO A 213 6.49 -7.43 -14.38
C PRO A 213 7.43 -8.40 -13.65
N GLU A 214 8.54 -8.78 -14.29
CA GLU A 214 9.61 -9.56 -13.65
C GLU A 214 10.25 -8.73 -12.53
N MET A 215 10.31 -9.29 -11.32
CA MET A 215 10.93 -8.64 -10.16
C MET A 215 12.30 -9.27 -9.88
N SER A 216 13.33 -8.45 -9.70
CA SER A 216 14.69 -8.94 -9.42
C SER A 216 14.79 -9.59 -8.02
N ARG A 217 15.63 -10.63 -7.89
CA ARG A 217 15.87 -11.38 -6.64
C ARG A 217 16.20 -10.48 -5.44
N TYR A 218 17.03 -9.47 -5.69
CA TYR A 218 17.51 -8.55 -4.65
C TYR A 218 16.38 -7.66 -4.11
N SER A 219 15.46 -7.22 -4.99
CA SER A 219 14.30 -6.41 -4.62
C SER A 219 13.32 -7.20 -3.75
N LEU A 220 13.04 -8.45 -4.11
CA LEU A 220 12.18 -9.35 -3.34
C LEU A 220 12.75 -9.66 -1.96
N PHE A 221 14.04 -9.99 -1.88
CA PHE A 221 14.65 -10.33 -0.60
C PHE A 221 14.69 -9.12 0.34
N ASN A 222 15.02 -7.92 -0.15
CA ASN A 222 14.98 -6.71 0.65
C ASN A 222 13.56 -6.35 1.10
N PHE A 223 12.57 -6.55 0.23
CA PHE A 223 11.16 -6.40 0.57
C PHE A 223 10.77 -7.36 1.72
N LEU A 224 11.19 -8.61 1.64
CA LEU A 224 10.93 -9.61 2.68
C LEU A 224 11.69 -9.33 3.97
N SER A 225 12.95 -8.91 3.92
CA SER A 225 13.73 -8.59 5.12
C SER A 225 13.16 -7.40 5.88
N ASN A 226 12.52 -6.47 5.18
CA ASN A 226 11.86 -5.32 5.79
C ASN A 226 10.49 -5.67 6.40
N ILE A 227 9.87 -6.77 5.97
CA ILE A 227 8.51 -7.17 6.37
C ILE A 227 8.52 -8.32 7.40
N LEU A 228 9.42 -9.28 7.23
CA LEU A 228 9.53 -10.44 8.10
C LEU A 228 10.25 -10.06 9.39
N GLN A 229 9.69 -10.47 10.52
CA GLN A 229 10.29 -10.20 11.82
C GLN A 229 11.53 -11.08 12.05
N PRO A 230 12.55 -10.56 12.75
CA PRO A 230 13.63 -11.40 13.26
C PRO A 230 13.08 -12.44 14.23
N VAL A 231 13.81 -13.54 14.40
CA VAL A 231 13.40 -14.61 15.32
C VAL A 231 13.24 -14.06 16.73
N SER A 232 12.05 -14.23 17.30
CA SER A 232 11.76 -13.84 18.69
C SER A 232 12.69 -14.54 19.67
N GLU A 233 13.15 -13.81 20.68
CA GLU A 233 13.98 -14.31 21.79
C GLU A 233 13.23 -15.31 22.69
N ASP A 234 11.90 -15.41 22.57
CA ASP A 234 11.10 -16.33 23.36
C ASP A 234 11.47 -17.79 23.04
N LYS A 235 12.17 -18.42 24.00
CA LYS A 235 12.66 -19.79 23.93
C LYS A 235 11.55 -20.83 23.74
N ARG A 236 10.29 -20.49 24.03
CA ARG A 236 9.14 -21.41 23.91
C ARG A 236 8.61 -21.50 22.48
N LYS A 237 8.96 -20.56 21.61
CA LYS A 237 8.52 -20.55 20.21
C LYS A 237 9.58 -21.21 19.32
N HIS A 238 9.15 -22.16 18.50
CA HIS A 238 9.97 -22.86 17.50
C HIS A 238 9.44 -22.54 16.09
N PRO A 239 9.74 -21.34 15.56
CA PRO A 239 9.25 -20.95 14.25
C PRO A 239 9.99 -21.69 13.13
N TYR A 240 9.37 -21.73 11.96
CA TYR A 240 10.11 -21.97 10.72
C TYR A 240 10.80 -20.68 10.29
N VAL A 241 11.96 -20.81 9.66
CA VAL A 241 12.84 -19.69 9.36
C VAL A 241 13.37 -19.82 7.94
N ILE A 242 13.45 -18.68 7.26
CA ILE A 242 14.22 -18.51 6.04
C ILE A 242 15.66 -18.21 6.44
N ILE A 243 16.58 -19.01 5.90
CA ILE A 243 18.01 -18.88 6.05
C ILE A 243 18.59 -18.43 4.72
N LYS A 244 19.47 -17.44 4.78
CA LYS A 244 20.33 -17.07 3.66
C LYS A 244 21.72 -17.64 3.88
N ASP A 245 22.19 -18.48 2.96
CA ASP A 245 23.58 -18.94 2.96
C ASP A 245 24.52 -17.86 2.37
N LYS A 246 25.82 -18.00 2.59
CA LYS A 246 26.88 -17.12 2.06
C LYS A 246 26.85 -17.01 0.53
N ASN A 247 26.28 -18.00 -0.14
CA ASN A 247 26.10 -18.05 -1.59
C ASN A 247 24.79 -17.39 -2.08
N ASN A 248 24.09 -16.63 -1.23
CA ASN A 248 22.74 -16.10 -1.47
C ASN A 248 21.67 -17.18 -1.72
N GLU A 249 21.95 -18.46 -1.47
CA GLU A 249 20.95 -19.53 -1.56
C GLU A 249 20.00 -19.45 -0.35
N VAL A 250 18.70 -19.69 -0.59
CA VAL A 250 17.66 -19.54 0.42
C VAL A 250 17.14 -20.90 0.84
N SER A 251 17.39 -21.25 2.11
CA SER A 251 16.94 -22.50 2.71
C SER A 251 15.82 -22.25 3.71
N VAL A 252 14.88 -23.18 3.85
CA VAL A 252 13.87 -23.15 4.91
C VAL A 252 14.21 -24.20 5.96
N GLY A 253 14.13 -23.83 7.22
CA GLY A 253 14.35 -24.77 8.30
C GLY A 253 13.53 -24.49 9.54
N PHE A 254 13.47 -25.48 10.42
CA PHE A 254 12.72 -25.45 11.67
C PHE A 254 13.67 -25.24 12.87
N VAL A 255 13.41 -24.24 13.71
CA VAL A 255 14.25 -24.00 14.91
C VAL A 255 14.02 -25.09 15.94
N LYS A 256 15.00 -25.99 16.13
CA LYS A 256 14.94 -27.00 17.20
C LYS A 256 15.42 -26.44 18.53
N LYS A 257 16.54 -25.74 18.55
CA LYS A 257 17.19 -25.26 19.78
C LYS A 257 17.82 -23.90 19.57
N ARG A 258 17.96 -23.13 20.65
CA ARG A 258 18.72 -21.89 20.70
C ARG A 258 19.91 -22.09 21.63
N THR A 259 21.09 -21.65 21.22
CA THR A 259 22.35 -21.81 21.94
C THR A 259 23.12 -20.49 21.95
N GLN A 260 23.87 -20.21 23.00
CA GLN A 260 24.73 -19.04 23.06
C GLN A 260 26.19 -19.48 22.88
N ILE A 261 26.89 -18.86 21.94
CA ILE A 261 28.32 -19.08 21.72
C ILE A 261 29.04 -17.80 22.18
N LYS A 262 30.04 -17.93 23.04
CA LYS A 262 30.95 -16.81 23.37
C LYS A 262 32.04 -16.75 22.31
N LYS A 263 32.16 -15.61 21.63
CA LYS A 263 33.26 -15.35 20.70
C LYS A 263 33.78 -13.94 20.98
N ASN A 264 35.08 -13.82 21.29
CA ASN A 264 35.74 -12.55 21.61
C ASN A 264 34.99 -11.72 22.68
N GLU A 265 34.70 -12.33 23.84
CA GLU A 265 33.98 -11.72 24.99
C GLU A 265 32.51 -11.31 24.74
N GLU A 266 32.06 -11.25 23.50
CA GLU A 266 30.66 -11.03 23.14
C GLU A 266 29.85 -12.34 23.15
N LYS A 267 28.61 -12.27 23.66
CA LYS A 267 27.64 -13.37 23.65
C LYS A 267 26.84 -13.32 22.35
N ILE A 268 27.03 -14.32 21.49
CA ILE A 268 26.30 -14.43 20.23
C ILE A 268 25.19 -15.48 20.38
N GLU A 269 23.95 -15.08 20.10
CA GLU A 269 22.82 -16.00 20.06
C GLU A 269 22.77 -16.74 18.71
N CYS A 270 22.78 -18.07 18.78
CA CYS A 270 22.78 -18.98 17.65
C CYS A 270 21.55 -19.88 17.67
N LEU A 271 21.00 -20.12 16.49
CA LEU A 271 19.87 -21.02 16.25
C LEU A 271 20.40 -22.32 15.67
N ILE A 272 19.98 -23.45 16.25
CA ILE A 272 20.16 -24.78 15.68
C ILE A 272 18.89 -25.09 14.87
N ILE A 273 19.07 -25.13 13.55
CA ILE A 273 17.98 -25.23 12.59
C ILE A 273 18.06 -26.56 11.85
N GLU A 274 16.92 -27.24 11.79
CA GLU A 274 16.68 -28.44 11.00
C GLU A 274 16.25 -28.03 9.59
N VAL A 275 17.11 -28.22 8.58
CA VAL A 275 16.75 -27.88 7.19
C VAL A 275 15.66 -28.83 6.70
N CYS A 276 14.62 -28.28 6.08
CA CYS A 276 13.50 -29.06 5.58
C CYS A 276 13.45 -29.05 4.04
N ASN A 277 12.89 -30.12 3.46
CA ASN A 277 12.57 -30.17 2.03
C ASN A 277 11.22 -29.51 1.78
N ILE A 278 11.08 -28.88 0.61
CA ILE A 278 9.82 -28.27 0.20
C ILE A 278 9.38 -28.87 -1.13
N GLU A 279 8.21 -29.49 -1.15
CA GLU A 279 7.60 -30.10 -2.34
C GLU A 279 6.30 -29.40 -2.71
N ILE A 280 6.01 -29.24 -4.01
CA ILE A 280 4.77 -28.62 -4.47
C ILE A 280 3.63 -29.63 -4.35
N CYS A 281 2.46 -29.21 -3.85
CA CYS A 281 1.26 -30.03 -3.96
C CYS A 281 0.84 -30.14 -5.45
N PRO A 282 0.73 -31.34 -6.03
CA PRO A 282 0.26 -31.49 -7.41
C PRO A 282 -1.17 -30.96 -7.60
N ASP A 283 -2.00 -31.04 -6.56
CA ASP A 283 -3.43 -30.66 -6.63
C ASP A 283 -3.69 -29.16 -6.46
N ASN A 284 -2.72 -28.40 -5.95
CA ASN A 284 -2.87 -26.96 -5.77
C ASN A 284 -1.51 -26.28 -5.86
N SER A 285 -1.26 -25.66 -7.01
CA SER A 285 0.00 -24.98 -7.29
C SER A 285 0.32 -23.87 -6.28
N GLN A 286 -0.65 -23.34 -5.53
CA GLN A 286 -0.43 -22.32 -4.49
C GLN A 286 -0.03 -22.87 -3.11
N LYS A 287 0.07 -24.20 -2.97
CA LYS A 287 0.45 -24.85 -1.71
C LYS A 287 1.71 -25.67 -1.92
N ALA A 288 2.68 -25.51 -1.02
CA ALA A 288 3.76 -26.47 -0.89
C ALA A 288 3.75 -27.14 0.47
N ILE A 289 4.37 -28.30 0.53
CA ILE A 289 4.51 -29.14 1.70
C ILE A 289 5.95 -29.01 2.17
N ILE A 290 6.14 -28.62 3.43
CA ILE A 290 7.40 -28.88 4.12
C ILE A 290 7.39 -30.34 4.56
N GLN A 291 8.32 -31.13 4.04
CA GLN A 291 8.60 -32.46 4.54
C GLN A 291 9.83 -32.42 5.44
N LYS A 292 9.70 -33.05 6.61
CA LYS A 292 10.86 -33.32 7.47
C LYS A 292 11.69 -34.41 6.78
N GLN A 293 12.98 -34.14 6.60
CA GLN A 293 13.91 -35.15 6.11
C GLN A 293 14.05 -36.27 7.15
N GLU A 294 14.17 -37.52 6.68
CA GLU A 294 14.48 -38.66 7.56
C GLU A 294 15.88 -38.51 8.22
N CYS A 295 16.80 -37.82 7.56
CA CYS A 295 18.12 -37.43 8.07
C CYS A 295 18.35 -35.93 7.90
N PRO A 296 17.85 -35.08 8.82
CA PRO A 296 17.89 -33.65 8.62
C PRO A 296 19.29 -33.06 8.79
N LYS A 297 19.71 -32.22 7.85
CA LYS A 297 20.91 -31.40 8.01
C LYS A 297 20.66 -30.35 9.09
N MET A 298 21.49 -30.38 10.14
CA MET A 298 21.44 -29.41 11.25
C MET A 298 22.45 -28.30 10.97
N ILE A 299 21.97 -27.05 10.91
CA ILE A 299 22.84 -25.88 10.68
C ILE A 299 22.75 -24.96 11.91
N THR A 300 23.90 -24.46 12.35
CA THR A 300 24.00 -23.46 13.40
C THR A 300 24.23 -22.09 12.78
N ILE A 301 23.33 -21.15 13.01
CA ILE A 301 23.36 -19.83 12.37
C ILE A 301 23.09 -18.76 13.42
N THR A 302 23.73 -17.60 13.28
CA THR A 302 23.43 -16.42 14.10
C THR A 302 21.96 -16.02 13.98
N GLN A 303 21.34 -15.64 15.10
CA GLN A 303 19.92 -15.29 15.15
C GLN A 303 19.53 -14.14 14.20
N HIS A 304 20.44 -13.18 13.97
CA HIS A 304 20.22 -12.02 13.11
C HIS A 304 20.15 -12.34 11.61
N SER A 305 20.67 -13.49 11.17
CA SER A 305 20.67 -13.90 9.76
C SER A 305 19.48 -14.80 9.39
N ALA A 306 18.56 -15.03 10.33
CA ALA A 306 17.41 -15.91 10.14
C ALA A 306 16.11 -15.09 10.24
N LEU A 307 15.28 -15.14 9.21
CA LEU A 307 14.00 -14.42 9.13
C LEU A 307 12.83 -15.38 9.36
N VAL A 308 11.91 -15.06 10.29
CA VAL A 308 10.78 -15.94 10.61
C VAL A 308 9.89 -16.12 9.38
N LEU A 309 9.70 -17.37 8.97
CA LEU A 309 8.74 -17.74 7.94
C LEU A 309 7.36 -17.96 8.61
N PRO A 310 6.36 -17.13 8.29
CA PRO A 310 5.05 -17.27 8.90
C PRO A 310 4.25 -18.36 8.18
N ILE A 311 3.90 -19.41 8.91
CA ILE A 311 3.12 -20.55 8.40
C ILE A 311 1.65 -20.37 8.76
N PHE A 312 0.76 -20.46 7.76
CA PHE A 312 -0.67 -20.18 7.96
C PHE A 312 -1.58 -21.40 7.95
N ASN A 313 -1.19 -22.50 7.31
CA ASN A 313 -2.00 -23.72 7.26
C ASN A 313 -1.27 -24.91 7.88
N ARG A 314 -1.40 -25.07 9.20
CA ARG A 314 -1.01 -26.30 9.89
C ARG A 314 -2.14 -27.32 9.84
N LEU A 315 -2.32 -27.97 8.69
CA LEU A 315 -2.91 -29.31 8.67
C LEU A 315 -1.75 -30.29 8.92
N SER A 316 -1.30 -30.40 10.16
CA SER A 316 -0.25 -31.34 10.49
C SER A 316 -0.84 -32.73 10.67
N THR A 317 -1.02 -33.46 9.57
CA THR A 317 -1.05 -34.92 9.61
C THR A 317 0.39 -35.40 9.70
N GLY A 318 0.95 -35.40 10.91
CA GLY A 318 2.29 -35.95 11.20
C GLY A 318 3.49 -35.19 10.62
N ALA A 319 3.75 -35.34 9.32
CA ALA A 319 5.01 -34.99 8.64
C ALA A 319 4.92 -33.83 7.62
N ILE A 320 3.72 -33.34 7.34
CA ILE A 320 3.42 -32.42 6.23
C ILE A 320 2.93 -31.08 6.79
N THR A 321 3.57 -29.98 6.40
CA THR A 321 3.10 -28.61 6.72
C THR A 321 2.85 -27.83 5.44
N HIS A 322 1.62 -27.35 5.22
CA HIS A 322 1.31 -26.54 4.04
C HIS A 322 1.81 -25.10 4.20
N ILE A 323 2.55 -24.60 3.21
CA ILE A 323 3.00 -23.22 3.11
C ILE A 323 2.36 -22.53 1.92
N ASP A 324 1.84 -21.34 2.17
CA ASP A 324 1.38 -20.41 1.14
C ASP A 324 2.54 -19.55 0.56
N TRP A 325 3.76 -19.72 1.07
CA TRP A 325 4.97 -18.92 0.72
C TRP A 325 5.87 -19.61 -0.30
N TYR A 326 5.46 -20.74 -0.88
CA TYR A 326 6.33 -21.53 -1.75
C TYR A 326 6.94 -20.72 -2.88
N TYR A 327 6.12 -19.99 -3.64
CA TYR A 327 6.59 -19.22 -4.78
C TYR A 327 7.59 -18.13 -4.41
N ILE A 328 7.51 -17.61 -3.18
CA ILE A 328 8.49 -16.64 -2.68
C ILE A 328 9.84 -17.33 -2.48
N VAL A 329 9.85 -18.51 -1.85
CA VAL A 329 11.07 -19.32 -1.62
C VAL A 329 11.63 -19.88 -2.93
N GLU A 330 10.76 -20.37 -3.82
CA GLU A 330 11.13 -20.86 -5.14
C GLU A 330 11.69 -19.75 -6.04
N SER A 331 11.11 -18.55 -6.01
CA SER A 331 11.64 -17.41 -6.78
C SER A 331 13.03 -16.98 -6.32
N LEU A 332 13.32 -17.14 -5.03
CA LEU A 332 14.65 -16.91 -4.49
C LEU A 332 15.65 -17.99 -4.95
N ASN A 333 15.19 -19.24 -5.13
CA ASN A 333 16.03 -20.39 -5.48
C ASN A 333 16.19 -20.64 -7.00
N ARG A 334 15.16 -20.42 -7.83
CA ARG A 334 15.20 -20.60 -9.29
C ARG A 334 15.82 -19.39 -9.99
N ASN A 335 17.11 -19.50 -10.29
CA ASN A 335 17.87 -18.95 -11.43
C ASN A 335 19.23 -19.68 -11.47
N LYS A 336 19.26 -20.99 -11.17
CA LYS A 336 20.42 -21.82 -11.55
C LYS A 336 20.47 -22.06 -13.07
N ASN A 337 19.36 -21.82 -13.78
CA ASN A 337 19.27 -22.12 -15.22
C ASN A 337 19.40 -20.90 -16.13
N ILE A 338 19.49 -19.67 -15.60
CA ILE A 338 19.71 -18.47 -16.44
C ILE A 338 21.18 -18.02 -16.35
N SER A 339 21.84 -18.14 -15.20
CA SER A 339 23.26 -17.80 -15.10
C SER A 339 24.18 -18.76 -15.86
N ALA A 340 23.72 -19.98 -16.17
CA ALA A 340 24.46 -20.90 -17.03
C ALA A 340 24.28 -20.58 -18.54
N ASN A 341 23.23 -19.82 -18.92
CA ASN A 341 22.97 -19.42 -20.30
C ASN A 341 23.38 -17.97 -20.61
N SER A 342 23.50 -17.09 -19.60
CA SER A 342 24.02 -15.73 -19.80
C SER A 342 25.50 -15.71 -20.21
N ASP A 343 26.26 -16.74 -19.83
CA ASP A 343 27.67 -16.88 -20.23
C ASP A 343 27.80 -17.30 -21.70
N ILE A 344 26.77 -17.91 -22.30
CA ILE A 344 26.74 -18.29 -23.72
C ILE A 344 26.22 -17.12 -24.58
N GLN A 345 25.27 -16.32 -24.07
CA GLN A 345 24.76 -15.15 -24.81
C GLN A 345 25.71 -13.94 -24.81
N GLN A 346 26.66 -13.83 -23.86
CA GLN A 346 27.68 -12.78 -23.90
C GLN A 346 28.81 -13.02 -24.91
N GLN A 347 28.88 -14.19 -25.56
CA GLN A 347 29.93 -14.49 -26.54
C GLN A 347 29.58 -14.16 -28.00
N TRP A 348 28.33 -13.84 -28.35
CA TRP A 348 27.90 -13.64 -29.76
C TRP A 348 27.50 -12.22 -30.18
N GLU A 349 27.69 -11.21 -29.34
CA GLU A 349 27.52 -9.81 -29.76
C GLU A 349 28.77 -8.99 -29.46
N LYS A 350 29.88 -9.31 -30.15
CA LYS A 350 30.96 -8.36 -30.39
C LYS A 350 30.93 -7.92 -31.84
N THR A 351 30.09 -6.95 -32.15
CA THR A 351 30.32 -6.07 -33.31
C THR A 351 31.47 -5.11 -32.95
N PRO A 352 32.51 -4.96 -33.78
CA PRO A 352 33.59 -4.03 -33.51
C PRO A 352 33.13 -2.61 -33.85
N THR A 353 33.07 -1.72 -32.86
CA THR A 353 32.84 -0.29 -33.10
C THR A 353 34.18 0.43 -33.20
N ILE A 354 34.44 1.05 -34.34
CA ILE A 354 35.55 1.97 -34.59
C ILE A 354 35.22 3.29 -33.89
N ASN A 355 36.06 3.73 -32.96
CA ASN A 355 35.95 5.07 -32.36
C ASN A 355 36.61 6.11 -33.28
N LEU A 356 35.85 7.12 -33.69
CA LEU A 356 36.37 8.31 -34.34
C LEU A 356 36.86 9.31 -33.30
N ASN A 357 38.07 9.83 -33.55
CA ASN A 357 38.79 10.81 -32.76
C ASN A 357 37.99 12.08 -32.47
N GLY A 358 38.20 12.63 -31.28
CA GLY A 358 37.68 13.94 -30.88
C GLY A 358 38.54 14.63 -29.82
N ASP A 359 39.85 14.37 -29.80
CA ASP A 359 40.82 15.24 -29.11
C ASP A 359 41.31 16.28 -30.12
N ASN A 360 40.69 17.44 -30.07
CA ASN A 360 41.30 18.72 -30.38
C ASN A 360 40.27 19.79 -30.03
N LEU A 361 40.53 20.53 -28.95
CA LEU A 361 40.44 21.98 -28.87
C LEU A 361 40.74 22.40 -27.43
N ASP A 362 42.02 22.33 -27.07
CA ASP A 362 42.63 23.46 -26.37
C ASP A 362 43.11 24.43 -27.46
N ILE A 363 42.83 25.72 -27.29
CA ILE A 363 43.73 26.89 -27.48
C ILE A 363 42.89 28.18 -27.50
N ASN A 364 43.23 29.05 -26.53
CA ASN A 364 43.06 30.51 -26.41
C ASN A 364 41.68 31.14 -26.20
#